data_AF-A0A239GK29-F1
#
_entry.id   AF-A0A239GK29-F1
#
_cell.length_a   1.000
_cell.length_b   1.000
_cell.length_c   1.000
_cell.angle_alpha   90.00
_cell.angle_beta   90.00
_cell.angle_gamma   90.00
#
_symmetry.space_group_name_H-M   'P 1'
#
loop_
_entity.id
_entity.type
_entity.pdbx_description
1 polymer ?
#
loop_
_entity_poly.entity_id
_entity_poly.type
_entity_poly.pdbx_seq_one_letter_code
_entity_poly.pdbx_strand_id
1 'polypeptide(L)'
;MNNIKLKQKVHSVAYDILKEKIYIAPVDMLMGIGVLSAKDYENWQFGRVPYLEKVCKTSLSKLALIIKGLRAFARQNHLKPS
;
A
#
# COMPACT_ATOMS: atom_id res chain seq x y z
N MET A 1 1.38 -6.46 -13.54
CA MET A 1 2.41 -5.41 -13.37
C MET A 1 3.76 -6.06 -13.04
N ASN A 2 4.84 -5.65 -13.73
CA ASN A 2 6.22 -6.07 -13.45
C ASN A 2 6.79 -5.27 -12.25
N ASN A 3 7.81 -5.81 -11.58
CA ASN A 3 8.47 -5.26 -10.39
C ASN A 3 9.02 -3.84 -10.59
N ILE A 4 9.58 -3.53 -11.76
CA ILE A 4 10.11 -2.19 -12.07
C ILE A 4 8.98 -1.16 -12.06
N LYS A 5 7.90 -1.43 -12.82
CA LYS A 5 6.71 -0.59 -12.86
C LYS A 5 6.04 -0.47 -11.50
N LEU A 6 6.02 -1.56 -10.72
CA LEU A 6 5.45 -1.55 -9.37
C LEU A 6 6.24 -0.63 -8.43
N LYS A 7 7.57 -0.64 -8.47
CA LYS A 7 8.40 0.28 -7.67
C LYS A 7 8.13 1.74 -8.03
N GLN A 8 8.08 2.08 -9.31
CA GLN A 8 7.74 3.43 -9.76
C GLN A 8 6.35 3.85 -9.27
N LYS A 9 5.36 2.95 -9.38
CA LYS A 9 4.00 3.21 -8.90
C LYS A 9 3.94 3.43 -7.39
N VAL A 10 4.74 2.69 -6.61
CA VAL A 10 4.85 2.89 -5.16
C VAL A 10 5.27 4.33 -4.83
N HIS A 11 6.29 4.86 -5.51
CA HIS A 11 6.75 6.23 -5.26
C HIS A 11 5.68 7.27 -5.63
N SER A 12 5.05 7.11 -6.80
CA SER A 12 3.97 8.02 -7.25
C SER A 12 2.82 8.05 -6.26
N VAL A 13 2.29 6.88 -5.90
CA VAL A 13 1.15 6.76 -4.98
C VAL A 13 1.50 7.27 -3.58
N ALA A 14 2.71 6.98 -3.07
CA ALA A 14 3.15 7.49 -1.78
C ALA A 14 3.21 9.02 -1.75
N TYR A 15 3.64 9.64 -2.85
CA TYR A 15 3.67 11.08 -2.99
C TYR A 15 2.25 11.68 -3.06
N ASP A 16 1.37 11.08 -3.85
CA ASP A 16 -0.03 11.50 -3.97
C ASP A 16 -0.75 11.44 -2.61
N ILE A 17 -0.55 10.34 -1.85
CA ILE A 17 -1.10 10.20 -0.50
C ILE A 17 -0.56 11.28 0.42
N LEU A 18 0.75 11.58 0.40
CA LEU A 18 1.32 12.63 1.25
C LEU A 18 0.82 14.04 0.92
N LYS A 19 0.44 14.26 -0.33
CA LYS A 19 -0.14 15.53 -0.76
C LYS A 19 -1.55 15.71 -0.20
N GLU A 20 -2.31 14.63 -0.08
CA GLU A 20 -3.68 14.64 0.45
C GLU A 20 -3.73 14.48 1.99
N LYS A 21 -2.81 13.72 2.56
CA LYS A 21 -2.73 13.36 3.98
C LYS A 21 -1.31 13.59 4.49
N ILE A 22 -1.15 14.07 5.71
CA ILE A 22 0.18 14.25 6.33
C ILE A 22 0.87 12.93 6.75
N TYR A 23 0.27 11.77 6.43
CA TYR A 23 0.78 10.44 6.78
C TYR A 23 0.38 9.41 5.72
N ILE A 24 1.06 8.25 5.73
CA ILE A 24 0.77 7.14 4.82
C ILE A 24 0.52 5.86 5.65
N ALA A 25 -0.67 5.29 5.58
CA ALA A 25 -0.89 3.93 6.08
C ALA A 25 -0.60 2.88 4.99
N PRO A 26 -0.14 1.67 5.34
CA PRO A 26 0.03 0.58 4.38
C PRO A 26 -1.23 0.27 3.56
N VAL A 27 -2.41 0.42 4.16
CA VAL A 27 -3.69 0.21 3.47
C VAL A 27 -3.98 1.28 2.40
N ASP A 28 -3.59 2.53 2.64
CA ASP A 28 -3.68 3.60 1.63
C ASP A 28 -2.83 3.25 0.40
N MET A 29 -1.62 2.72 0.63
CA MET A 29 -0.75 2.25 -0.45
C MET A 29 -1.36 1.09 -1.24
N LEU A 30 -1.95 0.12 -0.55
CA LEU A 30 -2.60 -1.03 -1.20
C LEU A 30 -3.79 -0.59 -2.05
N MET A 31 -4.58 0.37 -1.57
CA MET A 31 -5.70 0.96 -2.30
C MET A 31 -5.25 1.82 -3.48
N GLY A 32 -4.30 2.74 -3.27
CA GLY A 32 -3.79 3.62 -4.33
C GLY A 32 -3.05 2.89 -5.45
N ILE A 33 -2.39 1.77 -5.14
CA ILE A 33 -1.81 0.89 -6.18
C ILE A 33 -2.92 0.13 -6.94
N GLY A 34 -4.07 -0.10 -6.30
CA GLY A 34 -5.22 -0.83 -6.85
C GLY A 34 -5.20 -2.33 -6.57
N VAL A 35 -4.42 -2.78 -5.58
CA VAL A 35 -4.38 -4.21 -5.18
C VAL A 35 -5.43 -4.55 -4.14
N LEU A 36 -5.96 -3.54 -3.44
CA LEU A 36 -7.04 -3.65 -2.46
C LEU A 36 -8.16 -2.69 -2.87
N SER A 37 -9.41 -3.14 -2.88
CA SER A 37 -10.56 -2.26 -3.14
C SER A 37 -11.11 -1.69 -1.83
N ALA A 38 -11.82 -0.55 -1.88
CA ALA A 38 -12.46 0.03 -0.69
C ALA A 38 -13.45 -0.95 -0.04
N LYS A 39 -14.27 -1.64 -0.85
CA LYS A 39 -15.21 -2.66 -0.36
C LYS A 39 -14.51 -3.82 0.34
N ASP A 40 -13.39 -4.27 -0.21
CA ASP A 40 -12.58 -5.35 0.38
C ASP A 40 -11.92 -4.92 1.69
N TYR A 41 -11.44 -3.67 1.74
CA TYR A 41 -10.92 -3.06 2.95
C TYR A 41 -11.98 -2.98 4.04
N GLU A 42 -13.19 -2.52 3.73
CA GLU A 42 -14.32 -2.49 4.67
C GLU A 42 -14.67 -3.88 5.18
N ASN A 43 -14.74 -4.88 4.29
CA ASN A 43 -15.04 -6.25 4.70
C ASN A 43 -13.99 -6.80 5.69
N TRP A 44 -12.71 -6.48 5.49
CA TRP A 44 -11.66 -6.82 6.45
C TRP A 44 -11.81 -6.03 7.75
N GLN A 45 -12.05 -4.71 7.67
CA GLN A 45 -12.21 -3.84 8.84
C GLN A 45 -13.39 -4.27 9.72
N PHE A 46 -14.48 -4.77 9.12
CA PHE A 46 -15.64 -5.30 9.83
C PHE A 46 -15.51 -6.78 10.22
N GLY A 47 -14.33 -7.40 10.05
CA GLY A 47 -14.07 -8.79 10.46
C GLY A 47 -14.78 -9.85 9.60
N ARG A 48 -15.36 -9.48 8.44
CA ARG A 48 -15.98 -10.43 7.50
C ARG A 48 -14.93 -11.25 6.76
N VAL A 49 -13.69 -10.77 6.73
CA VAL A 49 -12.52 -11.46 6.15
C VAL A 49 -11.45 -11.56 7.25
N PRO A 50 -10.88 -12.75 7.48
CA PRO A 50 -9.96 -12.97 8.59
C PRO A 50 -8.60 -12.26 8.43
N TYR A 51 -8.13 -12.07 7.18
CA TYR A 51 -6.83 -11.49 6.88
C TYR A 51 -6.93 -10.57 5.67
N LEU A 52 -6.27 -9.42 5.71
CA LEU A 52 -6.31 -8.42 4.64
C LEU A 52 -5.75 -8.97 3.33
N GLU A 53 -4.69 -9.77 3.42
CA GLU A 53 -4.02 -10.37 2.27
C GLU A 53 -4.94 -11.29 1.46
N LYS A 54 -5.97 -11.86 2.10
CA LYS A 54 -6.95 -12.74 1.45
C LYS A 54 -7.78 -12.02 0.38
N VAL A 55 -7.96 -10.70 0.52
CA VAL A 55 -8.71 -9.87 -0.43
C VAL A 55 -7.81 -9.00 -1.31
N CYS A 56 -6.49 -9.05 -1.12
CA CYS A 56 -5.54 -8.40 -2.00
C CYS A 56 -5.42 -9.17 -3.34
N LYS A 57 -5.65 -8.48 -4.46
CA LYS A 57 -5.62 -9.05 -5.82
C LYS A 57 -4.19 -9.16 -6.38
N THR A 58 -3.25 -9.69 -5.60
CA THR A 58 -1.84 -9.84 -5.99
C THR A 58 -1.15 -10.93 -5.16
N SER A 59 0.06 -11.34 -5.55
CA SER A 59 0.83 -12.33 -4.79
C SER A 59 1.44 -11.75 -3.52
N LEU A 60 1.66 -12.58 -2.50
CA LEU A 60 2.35 -12.21 -1.27
C LEU A 60 3.72 -11.57 -1.53
N SER A 61 4.48 -12.08 -2.51
CA SER A 61 5.77 -11.51 -2.90
C SER A 61 5.65 -10.07 -3.41
N LYS A 62 4.57 -9.74 -4.12
CA LYS A 62 4.30 -8.37 -4.58
C LYS A 62 3.81 -7.47 -3.45
N LEU A 63 3.03 -7.98 -2.51
CA LEU A 63 2.67 -7.25 -1.28
C LEU A 63 3.93 -6.89 -0.49
N ALA A 64 4.82 -7.86 -0.26
CA ALA A 64 6.09 -7.62 0.41
C ALA A 64 6.94 -6.57 -0.32
N LEU A 65 6.95 -6.60 -1.66
CA LEU A 65 7.66 -5.61 -2.48
C LEU A 65 7.06 -4.20 -2.32
N ILE A 66 5.73 -4.07 -2.25
CA ILE A 66 5.05 -2.79 -1.99
C ILE A 66 5.48 -2.23 -0.64
N ILE A 67 5.38 -3.01 0.43
CA ILE A 67 5.73 -2.59 1.79
C ILE A 67 7.21 -2.23 1.88
N LYS A 68 8.10 -3.01 1.24
CA LYS A 68 9.53 -2.69 1.17
C LYS A 68 9.79 -1.38 0.43
N GLY A 69 9.07 -1.14 -0.67
CA GLY A 69 9.14 0.11 -1.42
C GLY A 69 8.68 1.31 -0.60
N LEU A 70 7.57 1.18 0.13
CA LEU A 70 7.08 2.22 1.04
C LEU A 70 8.11 2.56 2.13
N ARG A 71 8.72 1.55 2.75
CA ARG A 71 9.77 1.77 3.76
C ARG A 71 10.99 2.49 3.19
N ALA A 72 11.39 2.14 1.96
CA ALA A 72 12.50 2.83 1.28
C ALA A 72 12.14 4.30 0.99
N PHE A 73 10.94 4.55 0.47
CA PHE A 73 10.41 5.89 0.26
C PHE A 73 10.37 6.71 1.56
N ALA A 74 9.85 6.14 2.65
CA ALA A 74 9.77 6.81 3.94
C ALA A 74 11.16 7.22 4.46
N ARG A 75 12.17 6.36 4.31
CA ARG A 75 13.56 6.66 4.68
C ARG A 75 14.14 7.79 3.84
N GLN A 76 13.90 7.78 2.52
CA GLN A 76 14.39 8.82 1.61
C GLN A 76 13.73 10.18 1.86
N ASN A 77 12.48 10.20 2.33
CA ASN A 77 11.73 11.41 2.63
C ASN A 77 11.73 11.78 4.12
N HIS A 78 12.58 11.14 4.93
CA HIS A 78 12.72 11.38 6.37
C HIS A 78 11.39 11.33 7.15
N LEU A 79 10.45 10.49 6.71
CA LEU A 79 9.18 10.30 7.40
C LEU A 79 9.41 9.59 8.73
N LYS A 80 8.72 10.04 9.77
CA LYS A 80 8.77 9.42 11.09
C LYS A 80 7.74 8.28 11.17
N PRO A 81 8.11 7.10 11.68
CA PRO A 81 7.12 6.10 12.06
C PRO A 81 6.25 6.67 13.19
N SER A 82 4.96 6.37 13.13
CA SER A 82 3.95 6.70 14.16
C SER A 82 3.73 5.52 15.10
#